data_AF-A0A367IIR2-F1
#
_entry.id   AF-A0A367IIR2-F1
#
_cell.length_a   1.000
_cell.length_b   1.000
_cell.length_c   1.000
_cell.angle_alpha   90.00
_cell.angle_beta   90.00
_cell.angle_gamma   90.00
#
_symmetry.space_group_name_H-M   'P 1'
#
loop_
_entity.id
_entity.type
_entity.pdbx_description
1 polymer ?
#
loop_
_entity_poly.entity_id
_entity_poly.type
_entity_poly.pdbx_seq_one_letter_code
_entity_poly.pdbx_strand_id
1 'polypeptide(L)' 'IYDDVVPRFDQWISQGKKIYIYSSGSVPAQKLLVGYSTKGDLTSYFSGYFDTTIGLKVQTESYQSIAQEINQNPESILFS' A
#
# COMPACT_ATOMS: atom_id res chain seq x y z
N ILE A 1 -14.70 0.67 0.01
CA ILE A 1 -13.80 1.73 0.49
C ILE A 1 -14.60 2.62 1.43
N TYR A 2 -14.10 2.87 2.64
CA TYR A 2 -14.76 3.77 3.60
C TYR A 2 -14.64 5.23 3.15
N ASP A 3 -15.58 6.07 3.57
CA ASP A 3 -15.69 7.46 3.10
C ASP A 3 -14.50 8.34 3.49
N ASP A 4 -13.78 7.96 4.54
CA ASP A 4 -12.63 8.67 5.10
C ASP A 4 -11.29 8.35 4.42
N VAL A 5 -11.24 7.34 3.54
CA VAL A 5 -9.99 6.88 2.93
C VAL A 5 -9.38 7.94 2.00
N VAL A 6 -10.18 8.53 1.10
CA VAL A 6 -9.69 9.51 0.12
C VAL A 6 -9.15 10.78 0.79
N PRO A 7 -9.89 11.43 1.73
CA PRO A 7 -9.35 12.58 2.46
C PRO A 7 -8.04 12.29 3.20
N ARG A 8 -7.89 11.07 3.75
CA ARG A 8 -6.66 10.65 4.43
C ARG A 8 -5.49 10.50 3.46
N PHE A 9 -5.74 9.91 2.30
CA PHE A 9 -4.73 9.75 1.27
C PHE A 9 -4.25 11.09 0.73
N ASP A 10 -5.16 12.02 0.44
CA ASP A 10 -4.81 13.38 0.03
C ASP A 10 -3.90 14.07 1.07
N GLN A 11 -4.27 13.96 2.36
CA GLN A 11 -3.47 14.50 3.46
C GLN A 11 -2.06 13.89 3.49
N TRP A 12 -1.94 12.57 3.39
CA TRP A 12 -0.63 11.91 3.42
C TRP A 12 0.23 12.27 2.21
N ILE A 13 -0.34 12.34 1.02
CA ILE A 13 0.39 12.77 -0.19
C ILE A 13 0.84 14.24 -0.04
N SER A 14 0.00 15.13 0.49
CA SER A 14 0.40 16.53 0.74
C SER A 14 1.55 16.66 1.74
N GLN A 15 1.72 15.67 2.63
CA GLN A 15 2.84 15.57 3.57
C GLN A 15 4.08 14.90 2.95
N GLY A 16 4.04 14.55 1.67
CA GLY A 16 5.12 13.85 0.97
C GLY A 16 5.23 12.36 1.32
N LYS A 17 4.21 11.77 1.96
CA LYS A 17 4.20 10.34 2.28
C LYS A 17 3.85 9.53 1.04
N LYS A 18 4.51 8.37 0.90
CA LYS A 18 4.17 7.37 -0.11
C LYS A 18 3.23 6.33 0.48
N ILE A 19 2.22 5.93 -0.27
CA ILE A 19 1.20 4.96 0.15
C ILE A 19 1.42 3.66 -0.63
N TYR A 20 1.42 2.52 0.07
CA TYR A 20 1.61 1.20 -0.52
C TYR A 20 0.50 0.26 -0.05
N ILE A 21 0.15 -0.75 -0.86
CA ILE A 21 -0.74 -1.84 -0.44
C ILE A 21 0.09 -3.09 -0.21
N TYR A 22 -0.17 -3.80 0.90
CA TYR A 22 0.32 -5.16 1.12
C TYR A 22 -0.87 -6.08 1.43
N SER A 23 -1.18 -7.00 0.52
CA SER A 23 -2.38 -7.86 0.60
C SER A 23 -2.10 -9.31 0.22
N SER A 24 -2.94 -10.24 0.68
CA SER A 24 -2.84 -11.63 0.23
C SER A 24 -3.39 -11.85 -1.19
N GLY A 25 -4.16 -10.89 -1.72
CA GLY A 25 -4.57 -10.89 -3.12
C GLY A 25 -3.42 -10.49 -4.03
N SER A 26 -3.37 -11.07 -5.23
CA SER A 26 -2.31 -10.77 -6.20
C SER A 26 -2.26 -9.28 -6.57
N VAL A 27 -1.08 -8.76 -6.90
CA VAL A 27 -0.92 -7.36 -7.34
C VAL A 27 -1.93 -6.95 -8.43
N PRO A 28 -2.20 -7.75 -9.49
CA PRO A 28 -3.24 -7.43 -10.46
C PRO A 28 -4.64 -7.29 -9.83
N ALA A 29 -5.01 -8.19 -8.92
CA ALA A 29 -6.30 -8.13 -8.23
C ALA A 29 -6.42 -6.90 -7.33
N GLN A 30 -5.32 -6.49 -6.67
CA GLN A 30 -5.28 -5.26 -5.87
C GLN A 30 -5.52 -4.02 -6.73
N LYS A 31 -4.85 -3.92 -7.89
CA LYS A 31 -5.03 -2.81 -8.84
C LYS A 31 -6.46 -2.73 -9.35
N LEU A 32 -7.07 -3.87 -9.69
CA LEU A 32 -8.48 -3.92 -10.08
C LEU A 32 -9.40 -3.44 -8.94
N LEU A 33 -9.17 -3.91 -7.72
CA LEU A 33 -10.00 -3.54 -6.57
C LEU A 33 -10.02 -2.03 -6.32
N VAL A 34 -8.86 -1.37 -6.39
CA VAL A 34 -8.76 0.08 -6.13
C VAL A 34 -9.08 0.93 -7.36
N GLY A 35 -8.87 0.40 -8.57
CA GLY A 35 -9.21 1.08 -9.82
C GLY A 35 -10.71 1.13 -10.09
N TYR A 36 -11.48 0.15 -9.58
CA TYR A 36 -12.94 0.10 -9.72
C TYR A 36 -13.66 0.36 -8.38
N SER A 37 -13.09 1.23 -7.55
CA SER A 37 -13.67 1.52 -6.24
C SER A 37 -14.95 2.35 -6.34
N THR A 38 -15.78 2.31 -5.29
CA THR A 38 -16.97 3.17 -5.16
C THR A 38 -16.64 4.67 -5.08
N LYS A 39 -15.36 5.03 -4.98
CA LYS A 39 -14.85 6.41 -4.95
C LYS A 39 -14.13 6.79 -6.25
N GLY A 40 -14.26 5.98 -7.30
CA GLY A 40 -13.54 6.13 -8.56
C GLY A 40 -12.22 5.36 -8.57
N ASP A 41 -11.36 5.68 -9.54
CA ASP A 41 -10.04 5.09 -9.68
C ASP A 41 -9.08 5.69 -8.66
N LEU A 42 -8.63 4.86 -7.72
CA LEU A 42 -7.69 5.24 -6.66
C LEU A 42 -6.25 4.79 -6.95
N THR A 43 -5.96 4.22 -8.12
CA THR A 43 -4.63 3.64 -8.43
C THR A 43 -3.51 4.67 -8.34
N SER A 44 -3.79 5.94 -8.64
CA SER A 44 -2.85 7.06 -8.58
C SER A 44 -2.36 7.41 -7.17
N TYR A 45 -3.11 7.03 -6.14
CA TYR A 45 -2.71 7.26 -4.74
C TYR A 45 -1.57 6.34 -4.30
N PHE A 46 -1.42 5.18 -4.94
CA PHE A 46 -0.49 4.15 -4.51
C PHE A 46 0.83 4.21 -5.27
N SER A 47 1.92 4.32 -4.51
CA SER A 47 3.30 4.27 -5.00
C SER A 47 3.80 2.86 -5.27
N GLY A 48 3.07 1.83 -4.85
CA GLY A 48 3.41 0.43 -5.09
C GLY A 48 2.46 -0.56 -4.42
N TYR A 49 2.61 -1.82 -4.79
CA TYR A 49 1.76 -2.93 -4.37
C TYR A 49 2.64 -4.13 -4.04
N PHE A 50 2.31 -4.82 -2.96
CA PHE A 50 2.98 -6.01 -2.47
C PHE A 50 1.93 -7.10 -2.26
N ASP A 51 2.24 -8.31 -2.68
CA ASP A 51 1.45 -9.49 -2.34
C ASP A 51 2.31 -10.55 -1.64
N THR A 52 1.78 -11.76 -1.44
CA THR A 52 2.51 -12.82 -0.74
C THR A 52 3.79 -13.28 -1.42
N THR A 53 4.09 -12.84 -2.65
CA THR A 53 5.40 -13.14 -3.28
C THR A 53 6.55 -12.45 -2.58
N ILE A 54 6.31 -11.34 -1.86
CA ILE A 54 7.33 -10.69 -1.01
C ILE A 54 7.51 -11.40 0.35
N GLY A 55 6.61 -12.35 0.66
CA GLY A 55 6.54 -13.07 1.93
C GLY A 55 5.15 -13.01 2.58
N LEU A 56 4.92 -13.79 3.64
CA LEU A 56 3.64 -13.81 4.38
C LEU A 56 3.56 -12.67 5.41
N LYS A 57 2.35 -12.15 5.64
CA LYS A 57 2.10 -11.03 6.58
C LYS A 57 2.45 -11.33 8.04
N VAL A 58 2.61 -12.60 8.39
CA VAL A 58 2.96 -13.04 9.75
C VAL A 58 4.47 -13.16 9.94
N GLN A 59 5.25 -13.04 8.87
CA GLN A 59 6.70 -13.18 8.87
C GLN A 59 7.36 -11.80 8.89
N THR A 60 8.26 -11.59 9.86
CA THR A 60 9.04 -10.35 10.00
C THR A 60 9.86 -10.06 8.74
N GLU A 61 10.36 -11.11 8.09
CA GLU A 61 11.17 -11.07 6.88
C GLU A 61 10.44 -10.39 5.71
N SER A 62 9.11 -10.52 5.64
CA SER A 62 8.29 -9.88 4.61
C SER A 62 8.33 -8.36 4.74
N TYR A 63 8.27 -7.85 5.96
CA TYR A 63 8.32 -6.41 6.24
C TYR A 63 9.72 -5.84 5.99
N GLN A 64 10.76 -6.61 6.29
CA GLN A 64 12.14 -6.25 5.95
C GLN A 64 12.34 -6.18 4.44
N SER A 65 11.81 -7.17 3.70
CA SER A 65 11.85 -7.21 2.23
C SER A 65 11.11 -6.03 1.61
N ILE A 66 9.93 -5.68 2.14
CA ILE A 66 9.19 -4.48 1.71
C ILE A 66 10.02 -3.21 1.93
N ALA A 67 10.62 -3.05 3.12
CA ALA A 67 11.44 -1.88 3.43
C ALA A 67 12.64 -1.74 2.49
N GLN A 68 13.29 -2.86 2.17
CA GLN A 68 14.38 -2.92 1.19
C GLN A 68 13.92 -2.53 -0.21
N GLU A 69 12.79 -3.09 -0.69
CA GLU A 69 12.26 -2.81 -2.04
C GLU A 69 11.93 -1.32 -2.21
N ILE A 70 11.37 -0.67 -1.19
CA ILE A 70 11.05 0.76 -1.24
C ILE A 70 12.22 1.67 -0.85
N ASN A 71 13.38 1.08 -0.54
CA ASN A 71 14.59 1.76 -0.09
C ASN A 71 14.32 2.72 1.09
N GLN A 72 13.64 2.23 2.12
CA GLN A 72 13.36 2.96 3.36
C GLN A 72 13.86 2.18 4.56
N ASN A 73 14.17 2.91 5.64
CA ASN A 73 14.45 2.29 6.93
C ASN A 73 13.14 1.71 7.49
N PRO A 74 13.07 0.45 7.96
CA PRO A 74 11.87 -0.12 8.58
C PRO A 74 11.20 0.79 9.62
N GLU A 75 11.97 1.53 10.40
CA GLU A 75 11.46 2.47 11.43
C GLU A 75 10.69 3.67 10.85
N SER A 76 10.89 3.98 9.57
CA SER A 76 10.19 5.07 8.87
C SER A 76 8.86 4.64 8.24
N ILE A 77 8.51 3.34 8.34
CA ILE A 77 7.32 2.77 7.72
C ILE A 77 6.27 2.53 8.81
N LEU A 78 5.07 3.08 8.59
CA LEU A 78 3.90 2.79 9.41
C LEU A 78 3.06 1.72 8.71
N PHE A 79 2.86 0.58 9.38
CA PHE A 79 1.92 -0.46 8.96
C PHE A 79 0.63 -0.34 9.80
N SER A 80 -0.53 -0.36 9.14
CA SER A 80 -1.86 -0.18 9.76
C SER A 80 -2.88 -1.16 9.20
#